data_AF-A0A5U0UZP6-F1
#
_entry.id   AF-A0A5U0UZP6-F1
#
_cell.length_a   1.000
_cell.length_b   1.000
_cell.length_c   1.000
_cell.angle_alpha   90.00
_cell.angle_beta   90.00
_cell.angle_gamma   90.00
#
_symmetry.space_group_name_H-M   'P 1'
#
loop_
_entity.id
_entity.type
_entity.pdbx_description
1 polymer ?
#
loop_
_entity_poly.entity_id
_entity_poly.type
_entity_poly.pdbx_seq_one_letter_code
_entity_poly.pdbx_strand_id
1 'polypeptide(L)'
;MDHIILPSGDNLKTLLSQSKITKADVKSILRQRGVFCSSDEKSNTVPLLMKSLISPLEFNELVEKIKTKEHSSKISMRTLEWDSKDTLIDAIGGDIDLTDLIEDPFSNYEISFISDFYAKEDKENLVALDFEVKRTDLMSGWNETEQFFSGRIELEKKNGQSDKVEV
;
A
#
# COMPACT_ATOMS: atom_id res chain seq x y z
N MET A 1 -19.15 -11.28 15.36
CA MET A 1 -18.66 -10.27 16.32
C MET A 1 -17.22 -10.64 16.60
N ASP A 2 -16.29 -10.01 15.90
CA ASP A 2 -14.88 -10.25 16.16
C ASP A 2 -14.55 -9.62 17.51
N HIS A 3 -14.17 -10.46 18.47
CA HIS A 3 -13.67 -9.97 19.76
C HIS A 3 -12.35 -9.26 19.49
N ILE A 4 -12.36 -7.91 19.47
CA ILE A 4 -11.14 -7.11 19.40
C ILE A 4 -10.39 -7.35 20.72
N ILE A 5 -9.43 -8.29 20.69
CA ILE A 5 -8.53 -8.55 21.80
C ILE A 5 -7.48 -7.44 21.78
N LEU A 6 -7.42 -6.63 22.83
CA LEU A 6 -6.38 -5.62 22.97
C LEU A 6 -5.00 -6.30 23.07
N PRO A 7 -4.01 -5.86 22.28
CA PRO A 7 -2.66 -6.39 22.40
C PRO A 7 -2.08 -6.09 23.78
N SER A 8 -1.45 -7.10 24.38
CA SER A 8 -0.76 -6.98 25.66
C SER A 8 0.55 -7.76 25.63
N GLY A 9 1.50 -7.41 26.50
CA GLY A 9 2.81 -8.07 26.55
C GLY A 9 3.56 -7.98 25.21
N ASP A 10 4.16 -9.08 24.78
CA ASP A 10 4.99 -9.09 23.57
C ASP A 10 4.22 -8.71 22.31
N ASN A 11 2.93 -8.99 22.24
CA ASN A 11 2.07 -8.60 21.12
C ASN A 11 1.99 -7.07 20.97
N LEU A 12 1.86 -6.36 22.08
CA LEU A 12 1.84 -4.90 22.10
C LEU A 12 3.20 -4.32 21.71
N LYS A 13 4.28 -4.96 22.17
CA LYS A 13 5.64 -4.57 21.81
C LYS A 13 5.87 -4.76 20.31
N THR A 14 5.44 -5.87 19.74
CA THR A 14 5.54 -6.17 18.31
C THR A 14 4.78 -5.13 17.49
N LEU A 15 3.52 -4.83 17.85
CA LEU A 15 2.73 -3.78 17.22
C LEU A 15 3.46 -2.42 17.23
N LEU A 16 3.84 -1.93 18.42
CA LEU A 16 4.50 -0.63 18.59
C LEU A 16 5.87 -0.53 17.90
N SER A 17 6.54 -1.67 17.70
CA SER A 17 7.85 -1.75 17.05
C SER A 17 7.77 -1.72 15.53
N GLN A 18 6.60 -1.97 14.93
CA GLN A 18 6.41 -1.93 13.47
C GLN A 18 6.89 -0.60 12.87
N SER A 19 7.52 -0.65 11.71
CA SER A 19 8.02 0.52 10.97
C SER A 19 6.90 1.52 10.61
N LYS A 20 5.67 1.01 10.42
CA LYS A 20 4.47 1.78 10.07
C LYS A 20 4.02 2.73 11.19
N ILE A 21 4.23 2.34 12.46
CA ILE A 21 4.04 3.23 13.62
C ILE A 21 5.26 4.13 13.75
N THR A 22 5.09 5.45 13.71
CA THR A 22 6.22 6.37 13.81
C THR A 22 6.57 6.72 15.26
N LYS A 23 7.75 7.29 15.50
CA LYS A 23 8.12 7.89 16.79
C LYS A 23 7.09 8.94 17.24
N ALA A 24 6.58 9.72 16.29
CA ALA A 24 5.56 10.74 16.54
C ALA A 24 4.23 10.14 17.01
N ASP A 25 3.83 9.00 16.46
CA ASP A 25 2.59 8.31 16.84
C ASP A 25 2.64 7.85 18.31
N VAL A 26 3.72 7.16 18.69
CA VAL A 26 3.96 6.71 20.07
C VAL A 26 4.03 7.91 21.03
N LYS A 27 4.75 8.95 20.64
CA LYS A 27 4.88 10.19 21.42
C LYS A 27 3.55 10.90 21.62
N SER A 28 2.68 10.92 20.60
CA SER A 28 1.38 11.57 20.67
C SER A 28 0.51 10.94 21.76
N ILE A 29 0.47 9.61 21.82
CA ILE A 29 -0.28 8.87 22.84
C ILE A 29 0.26 9.20 24.24
N LEU A 30 1.58 9.16 24.43
CA LEU A 30 2.20 9.51 25.71
C LEU A 30 1.88 10.96 26.13
N ARG A 31 1.91 11.91 25.19
CA ARG A 31 1.59 13.32 25.46
C ARG A 31 0.12 13.54 25.81
N GLN A 32 -0.81 12.84 25.16
CA GLN A 32 -2.24 12.89 25.50
C GLN A 32 -2.48 12.41 26.94
N ARG A 33 -1.64 11.48 27.44
CA ARG A 33 -1.62 11.03 28.84
C ARG A 33 -0.84 11.95 29.79
N GLY A 34 -0.29 13.07 29.31
CA GLY A 34 0.53 13.98 30.10
C GLY A 34 1.97 13.52 30.34
N VAL A 35 2.45 12.48 29.65
CA VAL A 35 3.82 11.95 29.76
C VAL A 35 4.72 12.59 28.71
N PHE A 36 5.73 13.33 29.17
CA PHE A 36 6.72 13.99 28.31
C PHE A 36 8.07 13.31 28.44
N CYS A 37 8.62 12.82 27.32
CA CYS A 37 9.91 12.16 27.27
C CYS A 37 10.96 13.14 26.72
N SER A 38 12.17 13.13 27.29
CA SER A 38 13.32 13.89 26.78
C SER A 38 13.85 13.32 25.46
N SER A 39 13.65 12.02 25.22
CA SER A 39 14.03 11.31 24.00
C SER A 39 12.79 10.69 23.36
N ASP A 40 12.65 10.90 22.05
CA ASP A 40 11.54 10.39 21.23
C ASP A 40 11.84 9.03 20.61
N GLU A 41 12.98 8.43 20.95
CA GLU A 41 13.35 7.13 20.43
C GLU A 41 12.37 6.05 20.89
N LYS A 42 12.01 5.15 19.96
CA LYS A 42 11.09 4.05 20.27
C LYS A 42 11.63 3.16 21.38
N SER A 43 12.95 3.00 21.48
CA SER A 43 13.61 2.26 22.55
C SER A 43 13.26 2.79 23.95
N ASN A 44 12.99 4.09 24.07
CA ASN A 44 12.65 4.75 25.34
C ASN A 44 11.14 4.88 25.54
N THR A 45 10.40 5.17 24.47
CA THR A 45 8.96 5.48 24.53
C THR A 45 8.05 4.25 24.50
N VAL A 46 8.44 3.19 23.77
CA VAL A 46 7.65 1.94 23.70
C VAL A 46 7.55 1.24 25.06
N PRO A 47 8.62 1.10 25.87
CA PRO A 47 8.52 0.52 27.22
C PRO A 47 7.54 1.28 28.14
N LEU A 48 7.35 2.59 27.94
CA LEU A 48 6.42 3.39 28.74
C LEU A 48 4.97 3.07 28.39
N LEU A 49 4.65 2.95 27.10
CA LEU A 49 3.32 2.49 26.66
C LEU A 49 3.08 1.03 27.05
N MET A 50 4.09 0.17 26.97
CA MET A 50 4.02 -1.21 27.43
C MET A 50 3.59 -1.34 28.89
N LYS A 51 4.15 -0.49 29.78
CA LYS A 51 3.82 -0.47 31.21
C LYS A 51 2.43 0.09 31.51
N SER A 52 1.97 1.02 30.69
CA SER A 52 0.68 1.70 30.88
C SER A 52 -0.45 1.10 30.04
N LEU A 53 -0.15 0.06 29.25
CA LEU A 53 -1.04 -0.55 28.25
C LEU A 53 -1.61 0.48 27.26
N ILE A 54 -2.43 0.03 26.32
CA ILE A 54 -3.11 0.90 25.36
C ILE A 54 -4.61 0.74 25.55
N SER A 55 -5.33 1.87 25.56
CA SER A 55 -6.79 1.88 25.60
C SER A 55 -7.37 1.47 24.24
N PRO A 56 -8.62 0.98 24.19
CA PRO A 56 -9.28 0.66 22.93
C PRO A 56 -9.27 1.80 21.90
N LEU A 57 -9.44 3.04 22.35
CA LEU A 57 -9.45 4.21 21.47
C LEU A 57 -8.09 4.45 20.83
N GLU A 58 -7.02 4.47 21.64
CA GLU A 58 -5.65 4.65 21.15
C GLU A 58 -5.22 3.48 20.25
N PHE A 59 -5.69 2.26 20.53
CA PHE A 59 -5.44 1.11 19.67
C PHE A 59 -6.09 1.29 18.29
N ASN A 60 -7.37 1.68 18.26
CA ASN A 60 -8.06 1.96 17.01
C ASN A 60 -7.38 3.09 16.22
N GLU A 61 -6.95 4.16 16.89
CA GLU A 61 -6.20 5.24 16.25
C GLU A 61 -4.89 4.74 15.61
N LEU A 62 -4.16 3.86 16.28
CA LEU A 62 -2.94 3.26 15.73
C LEU A 62 -3.23 2.37 14.51
N VAL A 63 -4.24 1.51 14.60
CA VAL A 63 -4.64 0.61 13.50
C VAL A 63 -5.08 1.42 12.27
N GLU A 64 -5.92 2.45 12.46
CA GLU A 64 -6.38 3.29 11.35
C GLU A 64 -5.23 4.07 10.70
N LYS A 65 -4.26 4.55 11.48
CA LYS A 65 -3.05 5.16 10.93
C LYS A 65 -2.19 4.17 10.14
N ILE A 66 -2.10 2.91 10.57
CA ILE A 66 -1.39 1.86 9.84
C ILE A 66 -2.09 1.63 8.49
N LYS A 67 -3.41 1.39 8.51
CA LYS A 67 -4.22 1.21 7.29
C LYS A 67 -4.09 2.40 6.33
N THR A 68 -4.20 3.63 6.84
CA THR A 68 -4.13 4.84 6.00
C THR A 68 -2.77 4.96 5.28
N LYS A 69 -1.67 4.62 5.97
CA LYS A 69 -0.33 4.64 5.37
C LYS A 69 -0.15 3.52 4.34
N GLU A 70 -0.80 2.37 4.54
CA GLU A 70 -0.75 1.24 3.61
C GLU A 70 -1.58 1.48 2.34
N HIS A 71 -2.77 2.05 2.47
CA HIS A 71 -3.68 2.29 1.36
C HIS A 71 -3.44 3.60 0.62
N SER A 72 -2.39 4.37 0.97
CA SER A 72 -2.05 5.57 0.21
C SER A 72 -1.58 5.18 -1.20
N SER A 73 -2.44 5.38 -2.20
CA SER A 73 -2.13 5.13 -3.59
C SER A 73 -1.04 6.09 -4.06
N LYS A 74 0.05 5.54 -4.59
CA LYS A 74 1.13 6.33 -5.20
C LYS A 74 0.87 6.41 -6.69
N ILE A 75 0.76 7.62 -7.20
CA ILE A 75 0.63 7.88 -8.63
C ILE A 75 2.05 8.12 -9.17
N SER A 76 2.48 7.30 -10.14
CA SER A 76 3.76 7.47 -10.83
C SER A 76 3.47 7.68 -12.31
N MET A 77 3.54 8.94 -12.76
CA MET A 77 3.33 9.27 -14.16
C MET A 77 4.63 9.14 -14.97
N ARG A 78 4.58 8.53 -16.15
CA ARG A 78 5.68 8.50 -17.12
C ARG A 78 5.18 8.88 -18.50
N THR A 79 6.05 9.52 -19.28
CA THR A 79 5.76 9.83 -20.69
C THR A 79 6.66 8.97 -21.57
N LEU A 80 6.07 8.23 -22.50
CA LEU A 80 6.73 7.36 -23.48
C LEU A 80 6.54 7.91 -24.89
N GLU A 81 7.50 7.69 -25.78
CA GLU A 81 7.38 8.07 -27.19
C GLU A 81 6.55 7.04 -27.98
N TRP A 82 5.64 7.50 -28.85
CA TRP A 82 4.69 6.66 -29.58
C TRP A 82 4.71 6.95 -31.08
N ASP A 83 5.43 6.15 -31.86
CA ASP A 83 5.59 6.33 -33.31
C ASP A 83 4.67 5.38 -34.13
N SER A 84 3.45 5.10 -33.64
CA SER A 84 2.48 4.30 -34.40
C SER A 84 1.21 5.07 -34.75
N LYS A 85 0.71 4.81 -35.96
CA LYS A 85 -0.55 5.34 -36.48
C LYS A 85 -1.78 4.59 -35.96
N ASP A 86 -1.56 3.43 -35.36
CA ASP A 86 -2.63 2.59 -34.83
C ASP A 86 -3.23 3.18 -33.56
N THR A 87 -4.46 2.77 -33.25
CA THR A 87 -5.10 3.11 -31.98
C THR A 87 -4.40 2.38 -30.84
N LEU A 88 -4.49 2.92 -29.63
CA LEU A 88 -3.77 2.35 -28.49
C LEU A 88 -4.28 0.93 -28.18
N ILE A 89 -5.58 0.68 -28.35
CA ILE A 89 -6.20 -0.62 -28.13
C ILE A 89 -5.81 -1.65 -29.20
N ASP A 90 -5.69 -1.24 -30.46
CA ASP A 90 -5.26 -2.12 -31.55
C ASP A 90 -3.79 -2.51 -31.43
N ALA A 91 -2.94 -1.59 -30.93
CA ALA A 91 -1.50 -1.80 -30.81
C ALA A 91 -1.09 -2.62 -29.58
N ILE A 92 -1.87 -2.55 -28.48
CA ILE A 92 -1.65 -3.37 -27.28
C ILE A 92 -2.07 -4.82 -27.52
N GLY A 93 -3.09 -5.04 -28.36
CA GLY A 93 -3.65 -6.37 -28.62
C GLY A 93 -4.50 -6.89 -27.46
N GLY A 94 -5.31 -7.91 -27.73
CA GLY A 94 -6.04 -8.66 -26.71
C GLY A 94 -5.24 -9.90 -26.34
N ASP A 95 -5.05 -10.11 -25.03
CA ASP A 95 -4.29 -11.21 -24.41
C ASP A 95 -2.79 -10.92 -24.22
N ILE A 96 -2.48 -10.09 -23.21
CA ILE A 96 -1.13 -9.98 -22.67
C ILE A 96 -1.06 -10.92 -21.47
N ASP A 97 -0.38 -12.05 -21.65
CA ASP A 97 -0.09 -12.96 -20.54
C ASP A 97 0.98 -12.32 -19.63
N LEU A 98 0.50 -11.72 -18.54
CA LEU A 98 1.34 -11.07 -17.53
C LEU A 98 1.66 -12.01 -16.35
N THR A 99 1.27 -13.29 -16.45
CA THR A 99 1.42 -14.28 -15.38
C THR A 99 2.89 -14.54 -15.03
N ASP A 100 3.79 -14.44 -16.02
CA ASP A 100 5.23 -14.69 -15.88
C ASP A 100 6.07 -13.42 -15.67
N LEU A 101 5.46 -12.26 -15.41
CA LEU A 101 6.21 -11.00 -15.26
C LEU A 101 7.12 -10.98 -14.01
N ILE A 102 6.83 -11.82 -13.01
CA ILE A 102 7.57 -11.89 -11.74
C ILE A 102 8.29 -13.23 -11.67
N GLU A 103 9.50 -13.29 -12.24
CA GLU A 103 10.35 -14.51 -12.26
C GLU A 103 11.16 -14.74 -10.97
N ASP A 104 10.96 -13.95 -9.90
CA ASP A 104 11.78 -14.05 -8.69
C ASP A 104 11.18 -15.02 -7.65
N PRO A 105 11.80 -16.20 -7.42
CA PRO A 105 11.32 -17.19 -6.45
C PRO A 105 11.46 -16.73 -4.99
N PHE A 106 12.13 -15.61 -4.73
CA PHE A 106 12.25 -15.01 -3.39
C PHE A 106 11.30 -13.82 -3.18
N SER A 107 10.46 -13.50 -4.17
CA SER A 107 9.47 -12.44 -4.02
C SER A 107 8.45 -12.80 -2.96
N ASN A 108 8.18 -11.85 -2.07
CA ASN A 108 7.16 -11.98 -1.04
C ASN A 108 5.79 -11.44 -1.51
N TYR A 109 5.61 -11.29 -2.82
CA TYR A 109 4.40 -10.78 -3.45
C TYR A 109 4.06 -11.58 -4.70
N GLU A 110 2.77 -11.71 -4.97
CA GLU A 110 2.17 -12.45 -6.08
C GLU A 110 1.07 -11.57 -6.69
N ILE A 111 0.85 -11.63 -8.00
CA ILE A 111 -0.28 -10.96 -8.64
C ILE A 111 -1.51 -11.85 -8.42
N SER A 112 -2.48 -11.38 -7.63
CA SER A 112 -3.72 -12.12 -7.36
C SER A 112 -4.75 -11.92 -8.46
N PHE A 113 -4.74 -10.77 -9.11
CA PHE A 113 -5.67 -10.42 -10.18
C PHE A 113 -5.04 -9.48 -11.18
N ILE A 114 -5.34 -9.67 -12.45
CA ILE A 114 -5.05 -8.73 -13.51
C ILE A 114 -6.20 -8.72 -14.51
N SER A 115 -6.63 -7.53 -14.90
CA SER A 115 -7.60 -7.36 -15.97
C SER A 115 -6.89 -7.26 -17.31
N ASP A 116 -7.59 -7.61 -18.39
CA ASP A 116 -7.19 -7.16 -19.71
C ASP A 116 -7.25 -5.63 -19.82
N PHE A 117 -6.51 -5.10 -20.78
CA PHE A 117 -6.60 -3.69 -21.15
C PHE A 117 -8.00 -3.39 -21.71
N TYR A 118 -8.68 -2.39 -21.13
CA TYR A 118 -10.00 -1.95 -21.57
C TYR A 118 -10.02 -0.46 -21.89
N ALA A 119 -10.82 -0.06 -22.89
CA ALA A 119 -11.02 1.35 -23.19
C ALA A 119 -11.87 2.01 -22.09
N LYS A 120 -11.36 3.10 -21.52
CA LYS A 120 -12.08 3.90 -20.53
C LYS A 120 -12.87 5.00 -21.27
N GLU A 121 -14.16 5.13 -20.96
CA GLU A 121 -15.07 6.16 -21.54
C GLU A 121 -15.30 6.09 -23.05
N ASP A 122 -15.27 4.90 -23.67
CA ASP A 122 -15.46 4.72 -25.13
C ASP A 122 -14.48 5.53 -26.00
N LYS A 123 -13.32 5.90 -25.45
CA LYS A 123 -12.22 6.55 -26.17
C LYS A 123 -11.15 5.53 -26.48
N GLU A 124 -10.95 5.23 -27.77
CA GLU A 124 -9.91 4.29 -28.28
C GLU A 124 -8.46 4.68 -27.89
N ASN A 125 -8.26 5.90 -27.40
CA ASN A 125 -6.98 6.48 -27.01
C ASN A 125 -6.75 6.56 -25.50
N LEU A 126 -7.69 6.04 -24.69
CA LEU A 126 -7.59 5.97 -23.23
C LEU A 126 -7.82 4.52 -22.80
N VAL A 127 -6.76 3.83 -22.42
CA VAL A 127 -6.82 2.40 -22.07
C VAL A 127 -6.40 2.24 -20.62
N ALA A 128 -7.10 1.38 -19.89
CA ALA A 128 -6.80 1.09 -18.50
C ALA A 128 -6.63 -0.41 -18.26
N LEU A 129 -5.79 -0.75 -17.29
CA LEU A 129 -5.62 -2.09 -16.76
C LEU A 129 -5.64 -2.02 -15.24
N ASP A 130 -6.45 -2.87 -14.63
CA ASP A 130 -6.57 -3.00 -13.18
C ASP A 130 -5.82 -4.25 -12.73
N PHE A 131 -5.06 -4.16 -11.64
CA PHE A 131 -4.35 -5.29 -11.08
C PHE A 131 -4.43 -5.30 -9.56
N GLU A 132 -4.26 -6.47 -8.97
CA GLU A 132 -4.17 -6.66 -7.53
C GLU A 132 -2.93 -7.48 -7.19
N VAL A 133 -2.16 -7.00 -6.23
CA VAL A 133 -0.97 -7.67 -5.72
C VAL A 133 -1.24 -8.15 -4.31
N LYS A 134 -1.09 -9.45 -4.09
CA LYS A 134 -1.06 -10.08 -2.78
C LYS A 134 0.37 -10.07 -2.26
N ARG A 135 0.62 -9.43 -1.13
CA ARG A 135 1.91 -9.51 -0.43
C ARG A 135 1.78 -10.35 0.82
N THR A 136 2.68 -11.31 0.96
CA THR A 136 2.78 -12.16 2.15
C THR A 136 3.97 -11.70 3.00
N ASP A 137 3.70 -11.21 4.21
CA ASP A 137 4.75 -10.84 5.15
C ASP A 137 4.67 -11.75 6.37
N LEU A 138 5.52 -12.78 6.39
CA LEU A 138 5.63 -13.74 7.50
C LEU A 138 6.17 -13.09 8.80
N MET A 139 6.77 -11.90 8.71
CA MET A 139 7.27 -11.13 9.87
C MET A 139 6.20 -10.18 10.44
N SER A 140 5.02 -10.11 9.81
CA SER A 140 3.83 -9.36 10.24
C SER A 140 3.18 -10.01 11.47
N GLY A 141 3.87 -9.97 12.62
CA GLY A 141 3.51 -10.76 13.80
C GLY A 141 2.28 -10.33 14.60
N TRP A 142 1.34 -9.54 14.07
CA TRP A 142 0.16 -9.13 14.87
C TRP A 142 -1.21 -9.23 14.21
N ASN A 143 -1.41 -8.94 12.91
CA ASN A 143 -2.78 -8.97 12.41
C ASN A 143 -3.00 -9.40 10.96
N GLU A 144 -2.03 -9.29 10.05
CA GLU A 144 -2.29 -9.64 8.65
C GLU A 144 -1.02 -10.21 8.00
N THR A 145 -0.96 -11.54 7.88
CA THR A 145 0.11 -12.24 7.14
C THR A 145 0.01 -11.97 5.65
N GLU A 146 -1.19 -11.71 5.14
CA GLU A 146 -1.50 -11.45 3.74
C GLU A 146 -2.13 -10.07 3.60
N GLN A 147 -1.63 -9.28 2.65
CA GLN A 147 -2.12 -7.93 2.36
C GLN A 147 -2.42 -7.81 0.87
N PHE A 148 -3.56 -7.22 0.52
CA PHE A 148 -3.98 -7.03 -0.86
C PHE A 148 -3.85 -5.56 -1.26
N PHE A 149 -3.21 -5.30 -2.39
CA PHE A 149 -2.98 -3.96 -2.92
C PHE A 149 -3.57 -3.88 -4.32
N SER A 150 -4.65 -3.12 -4.50
CA SER A 150 -5.19 -2.82 -5.81
C SER A 150 -4.44 -1.64 -6.45
N GLY A 151 -4.21 -1.75 -7.75
CA GLY A 151 -3.56 -0.75 -8.57
C GLY A 151 -4.24 -0.64 -9.93
N ARG A 152 -4.02 0.50 -10.58
CA ARG A 152 -4.52 0.77 -11.93
C ARG A 152 -3.43 1.42 -12.75
N ILE A 153 -3.26 0.95 -13.97
CA ILE A 153 -2.43 1.55 -15.01
C ILE A 153 -3.38 2.24 -15.98
N GLU A 154 -3.16 3.53 -16.27
CA GLU A 154 -3.93 4.28 -17.25
C GLU A 154 -2.97 4.76 -18.35
N LEU A 155 -3.31 4.50 -19.61
CA LEU A 155 -2.54 4.91 -20.76
C LEU A 155 -3.36 5.93 -21.56
N GLU A 156 -2.85 7.15 -21.71
CA GLU A 156 -3.50 8.21 -22.48
C GLU A 156 -2.62 8.70 -23.63
N LYS A 157 -3.16 8.70 -24.85
CA LYS A 157 -2.53 9.35 -26.01
C LYS A 157 -2.96 10.82 -26.09
N LYS A 158 -2.02 11.75 -25.93
CA LYS A 158 -2.31 13.19 -26.02
C LYS A 158 -2.39 13.66 -27.48
N ASN A 159 -3.59 14.09 -27.89
CA ASN A 159 -3.80 14.74 -29.19
C ASN A 159 -3.33 16.20 -29.15
N GLY A 160 -2.04 16.45 -29.43
CA GLY A 160 -1.54 17.83 -29.60
C GLY A 160 -0.03 18.02 -29.63
N GLN A 161 0.76 17.04 -29.20
CA GLN A 161 2.22 17.02 -29.37
C GLN A 161 2.61 15.65 -29.89
N SER A 162 3.41 15.65 -30.96
CA SER A 162 4.03 14.47 -31.57
C SER A 162 4.31 13.38 -30.53
N ASP A 163 3.69 12.23 -30.78
CA ASP A 163 4.19 10.91 -30.42
C ASP A 163 4.49 10.71 -28.95
N LYS A 164 3.55 11.04 -28.04
CA LYS A 164 3.72 10.78 -26.60
C LYS A 164 2.50 10.11 -25.96
N VAL A 165 2.76 9.06 -25.17
CA VAL A 165 1.80 8.33 -24.33
C VAL A 165 2.15 8.60 -22.87
N GLU A 166 1.16 8.99 -22.08
CA GLU A 166 1.30 9.11 -20.62
C GLU A 166 0.77 7.84 -19.95
N VAL A 167 1.54 7.32 -18.99
CA VAL A 167 1.29 6.14 -18.15
C VAL A 167 1.20 6.55 -16.70
#